data_AF-V6ASM8-F1
#
_entry.id   AF-V6ASM8-F1
#
_cell.length_a   1.000
_cell.length_b   1.000
_cell.length_c   1.000
_cell.angle_alpha   90.00
_cell.angle_beta   90.00
_cell.angle_gamma   90.00
#
_symmetry.space_group_name_H-M   'P 1'
#
loop_
_entity.id
_entity.type
_entity.pdbx_description
1 polymer ?
#
loop_
_entity_poly.entity_id
_entity_poly.type
_entity_poly.pdbx_seq_one_letter_code
_entity_poly.pdbx_strand_id
1 'polypeptide(L)'
;MSDDEQLEQLINQTLDGALAMIPSYMSEIEQNQDELKVSNVKEFVYGIVMGMALGMASTAVAAVRQGIPTEQDQIKIRDLIYSKIPQVRERIFS
;
A
#
# COMPACT_ATOMS: atom_id res chain seq x y z
N MET A 1 -12.96 1.53 20.61
CA MET A 1 -12.41 2.13 19.39
C MET A 1 -13.55 2.59 18.52
N SER A 2 -13.43 3.77 17.93
CA SER A 2 -14.34 4.24 16.89
C SER A 2 -14.07 3.53 15.56
N ASP A 3 -15.03 3.56 14.63
CA ASP A 3 -14.87 3.09 13.25
C ASP A 3 -13.64 3.71 12.56
N ASP A 4 -13.36 4.97 12.88
CA ASP A 4 -12.26 5.73 12.32
C ASP A 4 -10.89 5.26 12.82
N GLU A 5 -10.79 4.93 14.11
CA GLU A 5 -9.58 4.36 14.70
C GLU A 5 -9.32 2.94 14.17
N GLN A 6 -10.39 2.15 13.95
CA GLN A 6 -10.28 0.81 13.36
C GLN A 6 -9.80 0.88 11.92
N LEU A 7 -10.34 1.81 11.14
CA LEU A 7 -9.93 2.06 9.77
C LEU A 7 -8.45 2.45 9.68
N GLU A 8 -8.03 3.40 10.53
CA GLU A 8 -6.64 3.83 10.56
C GLU A 8 -5.70 2.69 10.97
N GLN A 9 -6.08 1.87 11.97
CA GLN A 9 -5.30 0.70 12.36
C GLN A 9 -5.16 -0.31 11.22
N LEU A 10 -6.25 -0.62 10.52
CA LEU A 10 -6.24 -1.53 9.36
C LEU A 10 -5.34 -1.02 8.23
N ILE A 11 -5.40 0.28 7.95
CA ILE A 11 -4.56 0.91 6.93
C ILE A 11 -3.08 0.83 7.33
N ASN A 12 -2.75 1.14 8.58
CA ASN A 12 -1.38 1.05 9.07
C ASN A 12 -0.85 -0.40 8.98
N GLN A 13 -1.65 -1.40 9.39
CA GLN A 13 -1.27 -2.82 9.26
C GLN A 13 -1.04 -3.24 7.81
N THR A 14 -1.92 -2.78 6.91
CA THR A 14 -1.80 -3.04 5.48
C THR A 14 -0.51 -2.45 4.91
N LEU A 15 -0.19 -1.22 5.31
CA LEU A 15 1.02 -0.54 4.89
C LEU A 15 2.26 -1.25 5.42
N ASP A 16 2.29 -1.62 6.70
CA ASP A 16 3.40 -2.35 7.32
C ASP A 16 3.65 -3.69 6.60
N GLY A 17 2.58 -4.42 6.26
CA GLY A 17 2.65 -5.63 5.47
C GLY A 17 3.25 -5.39 4.08
N ALA A 18 2.83 -4.34 3.39
CA ALA A 18 3.38 -3.99 2.08
C ALA A 18 4.86 -3.54 2.17
N LEU A 19 5.22 -2.79 3.21
CA LEU A 19 6.60 -2.34 3.45
C LEU A 19 7.54 -3.50 3.76
N ALA A 20 7.07 -4.52 4.48
CA ALA A 20 7.85 -5.72 4.78
C ALA A 20 8.24 -6.51 3.51
N MET A 21 7.45 -6.38 2.44
CA MET A 21 7.69 -7.07 1.17
C MET A 21 8.66 -6.34 0.23
N ILE A 22 9.04 -5.09 0.52
CA ILE A 22 9.93 -4.29 -0.33
C ILE A 22 11.20 -5.05 -0.75
N PRO A 23 11.96 -5.70 0.16
CA PRO A 23 13.18 -6.42 -0.23
C PRO A 23 12.90 -7.59 -1.18
N SER A 24 11.78 -8.29 -0.97
CA SER A 24 11.37 -9.40 -1.84
C SER A 24 11.04 -8.90 -3.24
N TYR A 25 10.24 -7.82 -3.35
CA TYR A 25 9.90 -7.24 -4.65
C TYR A 25 11.11 -6.70 -5.39
N MET A 26 12.02 -6.00 -4.70
CA MET A 26 13.27 -5.55 -5.31
C MET A 26 14.06 -6.73 -5.89
N SER A 27 14.25 -7.79 -5.09
CA SER A 27 15.01 -8.96 -5.53
C SER A 27 14.33 -9.69 -6.69
N GLU A 28 13.00 -9.88 -6.64
CA GLU A 28 12.23 -10.50 -7.72
C GLU A 28 12.35 -9.71 -9.03
N ILE A 29 12.23 -8.39 -8.98
CA ILE A 29 12.32 -7.55 -10.18
C ILE A 29 13.72 -7.60 -10.77
N GLU A 30 14.76 -7.53 -9.92
CA GLU A 30 16.16 -7.62 -10.36
C GLU A 30 16.48 -8.99 -10.98
N GLN A 31 15.95 -10.08 -10.41
CA GLN A 31 16.15 -11.44 -10.92
C GLN A 31 15.43 -11.69 -12.26
N ASN A 32 14.34 -10.98 -12.53
CA ASN A 32 13.52 -11.15 -13.75
C ASN A 32 13.66 -9.94 -14.69
N GLN A 33 14.81 -9.26 -14.65
CA GLN A 33 14.99 -8.00 -15.36
C GLN A 33 14.97 -8.16 -16.89
N ASP A 34 15.38 -9.31 -17.41
CA ASP A 34 15.38 -9.61 -18.85
C ASP A 34 13.95 -9.65 -19.42
N GLU A 35 13.00 -10.14 -18.63
CA GLU A 35 11.57 -10.16 -18.95
C GLU A 35 10.90 -8.82 -18.63
N LEU A 36 11.10 -8.31 -17.42
CA LEU A 36 10.35 -7.16 -16.88
C LEU A 36 10.81 -5.82 -17.46
N LYS A 37 12.09 -5.69 -17.82
CA LYS A 37 12.68 -4.50 -18.44
C LYS A 37 12.38 -3.21 -17.66
N VAL A 38 12.40 -3.30 -16.33
CA VAL A 38 12.07 -2.18 -15.45
C VAL A 38 13.29 -1.28 -15.32
N SER A 39 13.20 -0.05 -15.84
CA SER A 39 14.32 0.89 -15.82
C SER A 39 14.61 1.48 -14.44
N ASN A 40 13.60 1.53 -13.57
CA ASN A 40 13.73 2.05 -12.20
C ASN A 40 13.00 1.13 -11.22
N VAL A 41 13.74 0.16 -10.68
CA VAL A 41 13.21 -0.85 -9.74
C VAL A 41 12.59 -0.18 -8.51
N LYS A 42 13.23 0.86 -7.96
CA LYS A 42 12.74 1.55 -6.76
C LYS A 42 11.38 2.21 -7.00
N GLU A 43 11.21 2.96 -8.10
CA GLU A 43 9.92 3.57 -8.43
C GLU A 43 8.86 2.53 -8.82
N PHE A 44 9.24 1.41 -9.43
CA PHE A 44 8.33 0.32 -9.71
C PHE A 44 7.81 -0.35 -8.42
N VAL A 45 8.71 -0.66 -7.48
CA VAL A 45 8.35 -1.18 -6.15
C VAL A 45 7.49 -0.18 -5.37
N TYR A 46 7.79 1.11 -5.46
CA TYR A 46 6.93 2.14 -4.89
C TYR A 46 5.50 2.05 -5.45
N GLY A 47 5.35 1.89 -6.77
CA GLY A 47 4.05 1.66 -7.40
C GLY A 47 3.32 0.41 -6.87
N ILE A 48 4.03 -0.71 -6.72
CA ILE A 48 3.48 -1.96 -6.15
C ILE A 48 2.97 -1.72 -4.74
N VAL A 49 3.81 -1.16 -3.86
CA VAL A 49 3.47 -0.94 -2.45
C VAL A 49 2.25 -0.03 -2.31
N MET A 50 2.20 1.07 -3.08
CA MET A 50 1.07 2.00 -3.07
C MET A 50 -0.21 1.34 -3.58
N GLY A 51 -0.14 0.59 -4.68
CA GLY A 51 -1.29 -0.13 -5.24
C GLY A 51 -1.83 -1.20 -4.30
N MET A 52 -0.93 -1.95 -3.67
CA MET A 52 -1.26 -2.94 -2.64
C MET A 52 -1.93 -2.31 -1.42
N ALA A 53 -1.37 -1.22 -0.90
CA ALA A 53 -1.94 -0.52 0.25
C ALA A 53 -3.37 -0.03 -0.03
N LEU A 54 -3.59 0.64 -1.18
CA LEU A 54 -4.89 1.16 -1.58
C LEU A 54 -5.91 0.03 -1.80
N GLY A 55 -5.51 -1.04 -2.50
CA GLY A 55 -6.37 -2.18 -2.79
C GLY A 55 -6.77 -2.94 -1.53
N MET A 56 -5.79 -3.34 -0.71
CA MET A 56 -6.05 -4.10 0.51
C MET A 56 -6.84 -3.28 1.53
N ALA A 57 -6.53 -1.99 1.73
CA ALA A 57 -7.32 -1.14 2.60
C ALA A 57 -8.78 -1.05 2.14
N SER A 58 -9.02 -0.89 0.83
CA SER A 58 -10.38 -0.88 0.27
C SER A 58 -11.13 -2.20 0.54
N THR A 59 -10.45 -3.35 0.42
CA THR A 59 -11.05 -4.66 0.75
C THR A 59 -11.33 -4.83 2.26
N ALA A 60 -10.44 -4.33 3.12
CA ALA A 60 -10.62 -4.39 4.57
C ALA A 60 -11.81 -3.56 5.01
N VAL A 61 -11.98 -2.36 4.43
CA VAL A 61 -13.16 -1.52 4.70
C VAL A 61 -14.44 -2.16 4.22
N ALA A 62 -14.44 -2.77 3.02
CA ALA A 62 -15.60 -3.48 2.51
C ALA A 62 -16.05 -4.60 3.49
N ALA A 63 -15.10 -5.32 4.09
CA ALA A 63 -15.38 -6.35 5.08
C ALA A 63 -15.97 -5.77 6.38
N VAL A 64 -15.44 -4.65 6.88
CA VAL A 64 -15.97 -3.98 8.09
C VAL A 64 -17.36 -3.41 7.85
N ARG A 65 -17.59 -2.79 6.69
CA ARG A 65 -18.89 -2.19 6.31
C ARG A 65 -19.93 -3.22 5.83
N GLN A 66 -19.54 -4.49 5.68
CA GLN A 66 -20.38 -5.56 5.11
C GLN A 66 -21.03 -5.17 3.77
N GLY A 67 -20.28 -4.48 2.91
CA GLY A 67 -20.81 -3.91 1.68
C GLY A 67 -19.75 -3.17 0.85
N ILE A 68 -20.20 -2.50 -0.21
CA ILE A 68 -19.31 -1.69 -1.06
C ILE A 68 -18.90 -0.43 -0.28
N PRO A 69 -17.59 -0.12 -0.15
CA PRO A 69 -17.14 1.12 0.49
C PRO A 69 -17.75 2.34 -0.18
N THR A 70 -18.20 3.30 0.62
CA THR A 70 -18.74 4.57 0.10
C THR A 70 -17.63 5.40 -0.54
N GLU A 71 -17.99 6.42 -1.33
CA GLU A 71 -17.02 7.40 -1.84
C GLU A 71 -16.24 8.08 -0.71
N GLN A 72 -16.91 8.38 0.40
CA GLN A 72 -16.27 9.01 1.56
C GLN A 72 -15.26 8.06 2.23
N ASP A 73 -15.57 6.76 2.31
CA ASP A 73 -14.62 5.75 2.78
C ASP A 73 -13.39 5.69 1.85
N GLN A 74 -13.59 5.69 0.53
CA GLN A 74 -12.48 5.66 -0.43
C GLN A 74 -11.60 6.90 -0.37
N ILE A 75 -12.19 8.09 -0.22
CA ILE A 75 -11.46 9.35 -0.03
C ILE A 75 -10.62 9.27 1.24
N LYS A 76 -11.19 8.77 2.34
CA LYS A 76 -10.49 8.65 3.61
C LYS A 76 -9.33 7.65 3.54
N ILE A 77 -9.53 6.50 2.92
CA ILE A 77 -8.48 5.49 2.69
C ILE A 77 -7.34 6.11 1.89
N ARG A 78 -7.65 6.79 0.77
CA ARG A 78 -6.66 7.46 -0.07
C ARG A 78 -5.85 8.47 0.73
N ASP A 79 -6.52 9.35 1.46
CA ASP A 79 -5.86 10.44 2.20
C ASP A 79 -4.97 9.90 3.32
N LEU A 80 -5.44 8.87 4.04
CA LEU A 80 -4.64 8.18 5.04
C LEU A 80 -3.40 7.52 4.44
N ILE A 81 -3.53 6.79 3.33
CA ILE A 81 -2.38 6.16 2.67
C ILE A 81 -1.42 7.21 2.12
N TYR A 82 -1.94 8.29 1.53
CA TYR A 82 -1.13 9.37 0.98
C TYR A 82 -0.35 10.11 2.07
N SER A 83 -0.92 10.25 3.27
CA SER A 83 -0.21 10.82 4.42
C SER A 83 1.06 10.03 4.79
N LYS A 84 1.14 8.74 4.43
CA LYS A 84 2.28 7.86 4.73
C LYS A 84 3.32 7.80 3.61
N ILE A 85 3.08 8.46 2.47
CA ILE A 85 4.01 8.48 1.32
C ILE A 85 5.45 8.83 1.73
N PRO A 86 5.71 9.85 2.58
CA PRO A 86 7.09 10.17 2.98
C PRO A 86 7.82 8.98 3.61
N GLN A 87 7.14 8.20 4.46
CA GLN A 87 7.71 7.03 5.15
C GLN A 87 7.95 5.87 4.17
N VAL A 88 7.02 5.65 3.23
CA VAL A 88 7.17 4.65 2.17
C VAL A 88 8.37 5.00 1.29
N ARG A 89 8.50 6.27 0.90
CA ARG A 89 9.64 6.74 0.11
C ARG A 89 10.94 6.60 0.87
N GLU A 90 10.98 6.99 2.15
CA GLU A 90 12.17 6.79 2.98
C GLU A 90 12.59 5.32 2.98
N ARG A 91 11.65 4.38 3.15
CA ARG A 91 11.97 2.94 3.22
C ARG A 91 12.52 2.35 1.91
N ILE A 92 12.14 2.89 0.76
CA ILE A 92 12.53 2.41 -0.57
C ILE A 92 13.80 3.11 -1.09
N PHE A 93 13.94 4.40 -0.79
CA PHE A 93 14.96 5.26 -1.41
C PHE A 93 16.15 5.59 -0.49
N SER A 94 16.08 5.26 0.81
CA SER A 94 17.26 5.29 1.70
C SER A 94 18.28 4.20 1.42
#